data_AF-A0A964YRR6-F1
#
_entry.id   AF-A0A964YRR6-F1
#
_cell.length_a   1.000
_cell.length_b   1.000
_cell.length_c   1.000
_cell.angle_alpha   90.00
_cell.angle_beta   90.00
_cell.angle_gamma   90.00
#
_symmetry.space_group_name_H-M   'P 1'
#
loop_
_entity.id
_entity.type
_entity.pdbx_description
1 polymer ?
#
loop_
_entity_poly.entity_id
_entity_poly.type
_entity_poly.pdbx_seq_one_letter_code
_entity_poly.pdbx_strand_id
1 'polypeptide(L)'
;MPFTGAEDIVNARNNILIGARTDFWGGFAPWFFTIYVGDSWEFVYAVLFALSITLGSIGIARYFLFVVKQFRSNHLISLFLLNYIVLLFALSFSRDGGMLAFSWLGIGLFLFSKCFEESLFPKVLRAISCLFIVLGFSFRPWLSVSLVFLILLLRGFGSGAKKLSPGLILAITIPLLFMPLIIDQFSKKGQSLDSSFPEQQVMIMDASSMACLSPSQTV
;
A
#
# COMPACT_ATOMS: atom_id res chain seq x y z
N MET A 1 19.87 -0.13 -13.74
CA MET A 1 19.34 0.69 -12.63
C MET A 1 19.18 -0.20 -11.41
N PRO A 2 19.38 0.27 -10.17
CA PRO A 2 19.44 -0.58 -8.98
C PRO A 2 18.10 -1.21 -8.56
N PHE A 3 17.00 -0.91 -9.28
CA PHE A 3 15.66 -1.43 -9.01
C PHE A 3 15.10 -2.13 -10.26
N THR A 4 15.41 -3.41 -10.44
CA THR A 4 15.11 -4.18 -11.67
C THR A 4 13.70 -4.75 -11.74
N GLY A 5 12.73 -4.21 -10.98
CA GLY A 5 11.35 -4.72 -10.91
C GLY A 5 10.25 -3.71 -11.27
N ALA A 6 10.62 -2.49 -11.64
CA ALA A 6 9.71 -1.35 -11.79
C ALA A 6 9.10 -1.21 -13.20
N GLU A 7 9.29 -2.18 -14.10
CA GLU A 7 8.93 -2.03 -15.53
C GLU A 7 7.46 -1.64 -15.73
N ASP A 8 6.58 -2.20 -14.90
CA ASP A 8 5.17 -1.88 -14.91
C ASP A 8 4.88 -0.40 -14.60
N ILE A 9 5.45 0.08 -13.50
CA ILE A 9 5.28 1.45 -13.03
C ILE A 9 5.98 2.43 -13.96
N VAL A 10 7.17 2.08 -14.47
CA VAL A 10 7.91 2.88 -15.45
C VAL A 10 7.06 3.06 -16.72
N ASN A 11 6.51 1.99 -17.25
CA ASN A 11 5.69 2.03 -18.46
C ASN A 11 4.39 2.82 -18.23
N ALA A 12 3.69 2.59 -17.12
CA ALA A 12 2.47 3.32 -16.79
C ALA A 12 2.73 4.82 -16.56
N ARG A 13 3.82 5.16 -15.87
CA ARG A 13 4.26 6.54 -15.65
C ARG A 13 4.59 7.23 -16.97
N ASN A 14 5.40 6.60 -17.81
CA ASN A 14 5.78 7.16 -19.11
C ASN A 14 4.59 7.32 -20.05
N ASN A 15 3.63 6.39 -20.03
CA ASN A 15 2.40 6.48 -20.79
C ASN A 15 1.59 7.76 -20.46
N ILE A 16 1.54 8.13 -19.18
CA ILE A 16 0.89 9.39 -18.74
C ILE A 16 1.72 10.60 -19.13
N LEU A 17 3.03 10.58 -18.87
CA LEU A 17 3.92 11.72 -19.13
C LEU A 17 4.04 12.05 -20.62
N ILE A 18 3.97 11.05 -21.51
CA ILE A 18 4.03 11.20 -22.97
C ILE A 18 2.65 11.57 -23.55
N GLY A 19 1.57 11.44 -22.76
CA GLY A 19 0.23 11.90 -23.13
C GLY A 19 -0.69 10.85 -23.76
N ALA A 20 -0.28 9.58 -23.82
CA ALA A 20 -1.12 8.48 -24.32
C ALA A 20 -2.28 8.15 -23.37
N ARG A 21 -2.13 8.41 -22.06
CA ARG A 21 -3.21 8.44 -21.04
C ARG A 21 -4.15 7.23 -21.06
N THR A 22 -3.62 6.03 -21.20
CA THR A 22 -4.42 4.79 -21.19
C THR A 22 -4.50 4.18 -19.78
N ASP A 23 -5.70 3.76 -19.36
CA ASP A 23 -5.96 3.12 -18.07
C ASP A 23 -5.58 1.63 -18.07
N PHE A 24 -4.28 1.34 -18.04
CA PHE A 24 -3.79 -0.04 -18.02
C PHE A 24 -3.70 -0.66 -16.60
N TRP A 25 -3.59 0.15 -15.55
CA TRP A 25 -3.19 -0.34 -14.20
C TRP A 25 -4.07 0.23 -13.06
N GLY A 26 -5.19 0.86 -13.39
CA GLY A 26 -5.93 1.72 -12.46
C GLY A 26 -5.44 3.16 -12.54
N GLY A 27 -6.23 4.10 -12.03
CA GLY A 27 -5.91 5.52 -12.10
C GLY A 27 -4.95 5.98 -11.01
N PHE A 28 -5.05 5.42 -9.80
CA PHE A 28 -4.31 5.94 -8.65
C PHE A 28 -2.81 5.63 -8.69
N ALA A 29 -2.41 4.39 -8.97
CA ALA A 29 -1.00 4.03 -8.92
C ALA A 29 -0.15 4.80 -9.95
N PRO A 30 -0.54 4.88 -11.24
CA PRO A 30 0.19 5.67 -12.21
C PRO A 30 0.22 7.17 -11.86
N TRP A 31 -0.92 7.73 -11.40
CA TRP A 31 -0.98 9.10 -10.89
C TRP A 31 0.05 9.34 -9.79
N PHE A 32 0.07 8.47 -8.78
CA PHE A 32 0.95 8.60 -7.62
C PHE A 32 2.42 8.66 -8.02
N PHE A 33 2.85 7.82 -8.98
CA PHE A 33 4.23 7.79 -9.49
C PHE A 33 4.58 8.93 -10.46
N THR A 34 3.58 9.70 -10.92
CA THR A 34 3.80 10.91 -11.74
C THR A 34 3.88 12.19 -10.93
N ILE A 35 3.57 12.16 -9.62
CA ILE A 35 3.64 13.34 -8.73
C ILE A 35 5.04 13.96 -8.76
N TYR A 36 6.09 13.13 -8.77
CA TYR A 36 7.47 13.58 -8.92
C TYR A 36 8.01 13.26 -10.32
N VAL A 37 8.36 14.32 -11.06
CA VAL A 37 8.75 14.23 -12.49
C VAL A 37 10.27 14.15 -12.70
N GLY A 38 11.09 14.40 -11.67
CA GLY A 38 12.56 14.44 -11.80
C GLY A 38 13.20 13.08 -12.12
N ASP A 39 14.43 13.12 -12.66
CA ASP A 39 15.21 11.94 -13.06
C ASP A 39 15.52 10.99 -11.89
N SER A 40 15.45 11.49 -10.66
CA SER A 40 15.68 10.74 -9.42
C SER A 40 14.38 10.22 -8.77
N TRP A 41 13.28 10.12 -9.51
CA TRP A 41 11.99 9.68 -8.97
C TRP A 41 12.07 8.33 -8.24
N GLU A 42 12.80 7.35 -8.79
CA GLU A 42 13.03 6.05 -8.16
C GLU A 42 13.61 6.21 -6.75
N PHE A 43 14.61 7.07 -6.59
CA PHE A 43 15.22 7.32 -5.30
C PHE A 43 14.24 7.96 -4.31
N VAL A 44 13.43 8.93 -4.76
CA VAL A 44 12.43 9.59 -3.93
C VAL A 44 11.40 8.58 -3.41
N TYR A 45 10.86 7.73 -4.28
CA TYR A 45 9.89 6.71 -3.86
C TYR A 45 10.54 5.58 -3.05
N ALA A 46 11.80 5.21 -3.32
CA ALA A 46 12.56 4.26 -2.49
C ALA A 46 12.66 4.76 -1.06
N VAL A 47 13.06 6.02 -0.88
CA VAL A 47 13.15 6.66 0.45
C VAL A 47 11.78 6.72 1.11
N LEU A 48 10.74 7.10 0.39
CA LEU A 48 9.37 7.14 0.92
C LEU A 48 8.89 5.77 1.39
N PHE A 49 9.07 4.72 0.59
CA PHE A 49 8.67 3.36 0.95
C PHE A 49 9.51 2.82 2.09
N ALA A 50 10.83 3.06 2.08
CA ALA A 50 11.71 2.67 3.18
C ALA A 50 11.32 3.33 4.51
N LEU A 51 11.01 4.63 4.49
CA LEU A 51 10.53 5.35 5.67
C LEU A 51 9.18 4.81 6.14
N SER A 52 8.25 4.54 5.23
CA SER A 52 6.93 4.00 5.55
C SER A 52 7.02 2.64 6.25
N ILE A 53 7.84 1.73 5.68
CA ILE A 53 8.09 0.41 6.26
C ILE A 53 8.79 0.51 7.61
N THR A 54 9.84 1.33 7.71
CA THR A 54 10.61 1.49 8.95
C THR A 54 9.76 2.07 10.07
N LEU A 55 9.02 3.14 9.82
CA LEU A 55 8.13 3.76 10.80
C LEU A 55 6.99 2.82 11.21
N GLY A 56 6.41 2.08 10.25
CA GLY A 56 5.41 1.05 10.54
C GLY A 56 5.95 -0.03 11.49
N SER A 57 7.13 -0.56 11.18
CA SER A 57 7.81 -1.58 12.01
C SER A 57 8.17 -1.07 13.40
N ILE A 58 8.59 0.19 13.54
CA ILE A 58 8.82 0.82 14.86
C ILE A 58 7.51 0.85 15.66
N GLY A 59 6.40 1.23 15.03
CA GLY A 59 5.08 1.26 15.69
C GLY A 59 4.63 -0.12 16.18
N ILE A 60 4.80 -1.15 15.34
CA ILE A 60 4.52 -2.55 15.68
C ILE A 60 5.39 -3.00 16.87
N ALA A 61 6.70 -2.77 16.79
CA ALA A 61 7.64 -3.17 17.85
C ALA A 61 7.31 -2.49 19.19
N ARG A 62 7.01 -1.18 19.17
CA ARG A 62 6.59 -0.42 20.36
C ARG A 62 5.32 -1.00 20.98
N TYR A 63 4.31 -1.33 20.18
CA TYR A 63 3.09 -1.96 20.68
C TYR A 63 3.36 -3.27 21.43
N PHE A 64 4.15 -4.17 20.84
CA PHE A 64 4.46 -5.44 21.49
C PHE A 64 5.34 -5.29 22.74
N LEU A 65 6.25 -4.31 22.75
CA LEU A 65 7.10 -4.01 23.91
C LEU A 65 6.30 -3.44 25.09
N PHE A 66 5.47 -2.43 24.85
CA PHE A 66 4.84 -1.65 25.92
C PHE A 66 3.45 -2.16 26.31
N VAL A 67 2.66 -2.65 25.34
CA VAL A 67 1.27 -3.06 25.57
C VAL A 67 1.19 -4.55 25.86
N VAL A 68 1.74 -5.38 24.97
CA VAL A 68 1.66 -6.85 25.12
C VAL A 68 2.65 -7.35 26.18
N LYS A 69 3.77 -6.63 26.40
CA LYS A 69 4.83 -6.99 27.37
C LYS A 69 5.41 -8.39 27.16
N GLN A 70 5.29 -8.94 25.95
CA GLN A 70 5.72 -10.30 25.60
C GLN A 70 6.94 -10.32 24.65
N PHE A 71 7.59 -9.17 24.47
CA PHE A 71 8.69 -9.04 23.53
C PHE A 71 10.00 -9.62 24.10
N ARG A 72 10.51 -10.66 23.41
CA ARG A 72 11.81 -11.31 23.66
C ARG A 72 12.75 -11.02 22.49
N SER A 73 14.05 -11.25 22.67
CA SER A 73 15.08 -11.05 21.64
C SER A 73 14.75 -11.75 20.30
N ASN A 74 14.19 -12.97 20.35
CA ASN A 74 13.81 -13.69 19.13
C ASN A 74 12.71 -12.97 18.33
N HIS A 75 11.80 -12.25 19.00
CA HIS A 75 10.77 -11.46 18.31
C HIS A 75 11.35 -10.22 17.63
N LEU A 76 12.42 -9.62 18.17
CA LEU A 76 13.16 -8.54 17.50
C LEU A 76 13.83 -9.03 16.22
N ILE A 77 14.47 -10.21 16.27
CA ILE A 77 15.09 -10.81 15.08
C ILE A 77 14.03 -11.13 14.03
N SER A 78 12.90 -11.75 14.42
CA SER A 78 11.79 -12.02 13.49
C SER A 78 11.23 -10.74 12.88
N LEU A 79 11.06 -9.69 13.67
CA LEU A 79 10.56 -8.40 13.17
C LEU A 79 11.57 -7.72 12.25
N PHE A 80 12.87 -7.83 12.53
CA PHE A 80 13.92 -7.33 11.66
C PHE A 80 13.96 -8.07 10.31
N LEU A 81 13.90 -9.40 10.33
CA LEU A 81 13.82 -10.23 9.11
C LEU A 81 12.55 -9.91 8.30
N LEU A 82 11.41 -9.80 8.98
CA LEU A 82 10.15 -9.44 8.33
C LEU A 82 10.24 -8.04 7.72
N ASN A 83 10.79 -7.06 8.43
CA ASN A 83 11.01 -5.71 7.93
C ASN A 83 11.94 -5.71 6.70
N TYR A 84 12.99 -6.53 6.70
CA TYR A 84 13.89 -6.67 5.56
C TYR A 84 13.16 -7.25 4.33
N ILE A 85 12.39 -8.33 4.49
CA ILE A 85 11.61 -8.93 3.40
C ILE A 85 10.57 -7.96 2.85
N VAL A 86 9.83 -7.30 3.74
CA VAL A 86 8.81 -6.31 3.38
C VAL A 86 9.44 -5.12 2.64
N LEU A 87 10.62 -4.67 3.08
CA LEU A 87 11.36 -3.60 2.43
C LEU A 87 11.83 -4.00 1.02
N LEU A 88 12.41 -5.19 0.87
CA LEU A 88 12.80 -5.72 -0.44
C LEU A 88 11.60 -5.79 -1.39
N PHE A 89 10.46 -6.27 -0.90
CA PHE A 89 9.23 -6.33 -1.69
C PHE A 89 8.73 -4.93 -2.07
N ALA A 90 8.70 -3.98 -1.13
CA ALA A 90 8.26 -2.61 -1.40
C ALA A 90 9.17 -1.91 -2.43
N LEU A 91 10.47 -2.15 -2.37
CA LEU A 91 11.47 -1.59 -3.29
C LEU A 91 11.49 -2.27 -4.68
N SER A 92 10.67 -3.29 -4.91
CA SER A 92 10.41 -3.79 -6.27
C SER A 92 9.67 -2.78 -7.15
N PHE A 93 9.13 -1.70 -6.57
CA PHE A 93 8.34 -0.67 -7.25
C PHE A 93 7.15 -1.20 -8.05
N SER A 94 6.49 -2.21 -7.52
CA SER A 94 5.18 -2.65 -8.03
C SER A 94 4.03 -1.91 -7.34
N ARG A 95 2.82 -2.00 -7.92
CA ARG A 95 1.57 -1.58 -7.23
C ARG A 95 1.41 -2.24 -5.86
N ASP A 96 1.79 -3.52 -5.77
CA ASP A 96 1.74 -4.28 -4.51
C ASP A 96 2.75 -3.76 -3.50
N GLY A 97 3.94 -3.36 -3.95
CA GLY A 97 4.94 -2.72 -3.12
C GLY A 97 4.43 -1.43 -2.49
N GLY A 98 3.78 -0.56 -3.28
CA GLY A 98 3.13 0.65 -2.79
C GLY A 98 2.00 0.37 -1.81
N MET A 99 1.11 -0.58 -2.15
CA MET A 99 0.04 -1.03 -1.26
C MET A 99 0.59 -1.51 0.09
N LEU A 100 1.63 -2.34 0.06
CA LEU A 100 2.27 -2.87 1.26
C LEU A 100 2.92 -1.76 2.08
N ALA A 101 3.67 -0.85 1.45
CA ALA A 101 4.37 0.23 2.13
C ALA A 101 3.43 1.10 2.97
N PHE A 102 2.34 1.57 2.36
CA PHE A 102 1.37 2.43 3.04
C PHE A 102 0.50 1.67 4.03
N SER A 103 0.07 0.45 3.70
CA SER A 103 -0.72 -0.38 4.63
C SER A 103 0.08 -0.76 5.86
N TRP A 104 1.37 -1.08 5.70
CA TRP A 104 2.28 -1.41 6.80
C TRP A 104 2.49 -0.22 7.73
N LEU A 105 2.71 0.97 7.17
CA LEU A 105 2.77 2.22 7.94
C LEU A 105 1.46 2.46 8.71
N GLY A 106 0.32 2.33 8.05
CA GLY A 106 -1.00 2.50 8.65
C GLY A 106 -1.23 1.53 9.82
N ILE A 107 -0.94 0.24 9.65
CA ILE A 107 -1.03 -0.78 10.71
C ILE A 107 -0.10 -0.43 11.88
N GLY A 108 1.14 -0.06 11.60
CA GLY A 108 2.11 0.32 12.62
C GLY A 108 1.69 1.54 13.43
N LEU A 109 1.15 2.58 12.77
CA LEU A 109 0.60 3.76 13.44
C LEU A 109 -0.64 3.44 14.28
N PHE A 110 -1.52 2.55 13.79
CA PHE A 110 -2.67 2.09 14.57
C PHE A 110 -2.24 1.44 15.87
N LEU A 111 -1.30 0.50 15.79
CA LEU A 111 -0.79 -0.23 16.95
C LEU A 111 -0.01 0.72 17.89
N PHE A 112 0.80 1.62 17.33
CA PHE A 112 1.51 2.63 18.10
C PHE A 112 0.56 3.55 18.89
N SER A 113 -0.60 3.91 18.31
CA SER A 113 -1.60 4.73 19.01
C SER A 113 -2.13 4.08 20.30
N LYS A 114 -2.06 2.75 20.41
CA LYS A 114 -2.48 2.00 21.61
C LYS A 114 -1.48 2.07 22.75
N CYS A 115 -0.26 2.54 22.51
CA CYS A 115 0.75 2.74 23.54
C CYS A 115 0.50 3.97 24.41
N PHE A 116 -0.45 4.84 24.02
CA PHE A 116 -0.75 6.09 24.70
C PHE A 116 -2.10 6.03 25.41
N GLU A 117 -2.23 6.79 26.49
CA GLU A 117 -3.51 6.99 27.17
C GLU A 117 -4.52 7.72 26.27
N GLU A 118 -5.82 7.45 26.48
CA GLU A 118 -6.92 7.95 25.65
C GLU A 118 -7.04 9.48 25.74
N SER A 119 -6.27 10.16 24.90
CA SER A 119 -6.24 11.61 24.69
C SER A 119 -6.57 11.94 23.22
N LEU A 120 -6.42 13.20 22.82
CA LEU A 120 -6.63 13.62 21.42
C LEU A 120 -5.59 12.98 20.48
N PHE A 121 -4.34 12.89 20.91
CA PHE A 121 -3.22 12.41 20.10
C PHE A 121 -3.41 11.00 19.50
N PRO A 122 -3.74 9.94 20.28
CA PRO A 122 -3.97 8.61 19.72
C PRO A 122 -5.23 8.53 18.84
N LYS A 123 -6.20 9.45 18.98
CA LYS A 123 -7.35 9.53 18.06
C LYS A 123 -6.92 10.06 16.69
N VAL A 124 -6.08 11.10 16.68
CA VAL A 124 -5.48 11.65 15.46
C VAL A 124 -4.61 10.60 14.77
N LEU A 125 -3.75 9.89 15.53
CA LEU A 125 -2.95 8.80 14.97
C LEU A 125 -3.79 7.68 14.34
N ARG A 126 -4.92 7.31 14.96
CA ARG A 126 -5.87 6.34 14.37
C ARG A 126 -6.48 6.84 13.07
N ALA A 127 -6.83 8.13 12.98
CA ALA A 127 -7.35 8.71 11.75
C ALA A 127 -6.29 8.73 10.64
N ILE A 128 -5.04 9.12 10.96
CA ILE A 128 -3.91 9.09 10.03
C ILE A 128 -3.61 7.65 9.57
N SER A 129 -3.66 6.69 10.50
CA SER A 129 -3.52 5.27 10.18
C SER A 129 -4.56 4.80 9.16
N CYS A 130 -5.84 5.12 9.38
CA CYS A 130 -6.92 4.79 8.43
C CYS A 130 -6.66 5.43 7.06
N LEU A 131 -6.19 6.67 7.02
CA LEU A 131 -5.84 7.35 5.78
C LEU A 131 -4.75 6.58 5.01
N PHE A 132 -3.67 6.18 5.68
CA PHE A 132 -2.59 5.42 5.04
C PHE A 132 -3.04 4.02 4.57
N ILE A 133 -3.90 3.35 5.32
CA ILE A 133 -4.49 2.07 4.88
C ILE A 133 -5.33 2.30 3.61
N VAL A 134 -6.19 3.32 3.58
CA VAL A 134 -6.99 3.65 2.39
C VAL A 134 -6.10 4.00 1.19
N LEU A 135 -5.04 4.78 1.39
CA LEU A 135 -4.06 5.10 0.35
C LEU A 135 -3.35 3.85 -0.17
N GLY A 136 -2.94 2.94 0.72
CA GLY A 136 -2.34 1.66 0.34
C GLY A 136 -3.28 0.83 -0.54
N PHE A 137 -4.53 0.67 -0.12
CA PHE A 137 -5.53 -0.07 -0.89
C PHE A 137 -5.96 0.64 -2.18
N SER A 138 -5.70 1.93 -2.33
CA SER A 138 -5.95 2.65 -3.59
C SER A 138 -5.00 2.21 -4.71
N PHE A 139 -3.86 1.59 -4.41
CA PHE A 139 -3.00 0.96 -5.43
C PHE A 139 -3.63 -0.30 -6.04
N ARG A 140 -4.54 -0.98 -5.32
CA ARG A 140 -5.34 -2.12 -5.80
C ARG A 140 -6.77 -2.06 -5.24
N PRO A 141 -7.62 -1.19 -5.82
CA PRO A 141 -8.95 -0.90 -5.26
C PRO A 141 -9.88 -2.12 -5.13
N TRP A 142 -9.70 -3.14 -5.97
CA TRP A 142 -10.49 -4.39 -5.90
C TRP A 142 -10.17 -5.21 -4.64
N LEU A 143 -8.99 -5.05 -4.04
CA LEU A 143 -8.63 -5.67 -2.77
C LEU A 143 -9.27 -4.98 -1.56
N SER A 144 -9.96 -3.85 -1.75
CA SER A 144 -10.66 -3.13 -0.68
C SER A 144 -11.59 -4.02 0.14
N VAL A 145 -12.20 -5.05 -0.46
CA VAL A 145 -13.03 -6.05 0.25
C VAL A 145 -12.28 -6.68 1.43
N SER A 146 -10.97 -6.89 1.31
CA SER A 146 -10.15 -7.47 2.37
C SER A 146 -9.91 -6.53 3.57
N LEU A 147 -10.18 -5.23 3.43
CA LEU A 147 -10.12 -4.27 4.54
C LEU A 147 -11.06 -4.65 5.69
N VAL A 148 -12.17 -5.32 5.40
CA VAL A 148 -13.10 -5.78 6.44
C VAL A 148 -12.39 -6.74 7.39
N PHE A 149 -11.66 -7.72 6.86
CA PHE A 149 -10.90 -8.66 7.67
C PHE A 149 -9.78 -7.95 8.44
N LEU A 150 -9.10 -6.99 7.81
CA LEU A 150 -8.07 -6.20 8.46
C LEU A 150 -8.62 -5.39 9.65
N ILE A 151 -9.76 -4.73 9.49
CA ILE A 151 -10.42 -3.95 10.56
C ILE A 151 -10.85 -4.86 11.72
N LEU A 152 -11.41 -6.03 11.41
CA LEU A 152 -11.80 -7.01 12.43
C LEU A 152 -10.58 -7.52 13.20
N LEU A 153 -9.48 -7.80 12.50
CA LEU A 153 -8.21 -8.23 13.10
C LEU A 153 -7.60 -7.13 13.98
N LEU A 154 -7.51 -5.89 13.49
CA LEU A 154 -7.00 -4.75 14.26
C LEU A 154 -7.83 -4.45 15.51
N ARG A 155 -9.15 -4.69 15.47
CA ARG A 155 -10.02 -4.61 16.65
C ARG A 155 -9.67 -5.68 17.69
N GLY A 156 -9.27 -6.87 17.26
CA GLY A 156 -8.85 -7.98 18.13
C GLY A 156 -7.60 -7.66 18.96
N PHE A 157 -6.72 -6.78 18.48
CA PHE A 157 -5.50 -6.35 19.17
C PHE A 157 -5.72 -5.37 20.34
N GLY A 158 -6.91 -5.37 20.97
CA GLY A 158 -7.23 -4.51 22.11
C GLY A 158 -7.92 -5.24 23.26
N SER A 159 -7.41 -5.08 24.48
CA SER A 159 -7.94 -5.68 25.72
C SER A 159 -9.24 -5.04 26.25
N GLY A 160 -9.82 -4.07 25.53
CA GLY A 160 -10.96 -3.28 25.99
C GLY A 160 -11.89 -2.86 24.86
N ALA A 161 -12.05 -3.69 23.83
CA ALA A 161 -12.95 -3.38 22.72
C ALA A 161 -14.39 -3.25 23.26
N LYS A 162 -14.83 -2.01 23.52
CA LYS A 162 -16.24 -1.70 23.76
C LYS A 162 -17.05 -2.39 22.68
N LYS A 163 -18.12 -3.08 23.07
CA LYS A 163 -19.03 -3.73 22.12
C LYS A 163 -19.65 -2.62 21.25
N LEU A 164 -19.06 -2.38 20.09
CA LEU A 164 -19.67 -1.56 19.06
C LEU A 164 -20.90 -2.30 18.55
N SER A 165 -21.99 -1.56 18.35
CA SER A 165 -23.18 -2.12 17.72
C SER A 165 -22.83 -2.58 16.29
N PRO A 166 -23.44 -3.67 15.79
CA PRO A 166 -23.22 -4.13 14.43
C PRO A 166 -23.49 -3.03 13.39
N GLY A 167 -24.46 -2.15 13.65
CA GLY A 167 -24.73 -0.98 12.80
C GLY A 167 -23.58 0.03 12.73
N LEU A 168 -22.89 0.30 13.85
CA LEU A 168 -21.74 1.21 13.84
C LEU A 168 -20.53 0.58 13.11
N ILE A 169 -20.33 -0.73 13.26
CA ILE A 169 -19.29 -1.46 12.52
C ILE A 169 -19.55 -1.30 11.02
N LEU A 170 -20.78 -1.57 10.59
CA LEU A 170 -21.21 -1.44 9.20
C LEU A 170 -21.03 0.00 8.68
N ALA A 171 -21.41 0.98 9.49
CA ALA A 171 -21.28 2.41 9.14
C ALA A 171 -19.82 2.86 8.98
N ILE A 172 -18.87 2.19 9.62
CA ILE A 172 -17.43 2.49 9.49
C ILE A 172 -16.81 1.68 8.34
N THR A 173 -17.15 0.39 8.21
CA THR A 173 -16.57 -0.47 7.17
C THR A 173 -17.05 -0.11 5.77
N ILE A 174 -18.32 0.25 5.58
CA ILE A 174 -18.85 0.60 4.25
C ILE A 174 -18.06 1.76 3.61
N PRO A 175 -17.86 2.92 4.28
CA PRO A 175 -17.03 3.98 3.72
C PRO A 175 -15.60 3.51 3.42
N LEU A 176 -14.98 2.76 4.33
CA LEU A 176 -13.61 2.27 4.14
C LEU A 176 -13.46 1.32 2.95
N LEU A 177 -14.49 0.52 2.63
CA LEU A 177 -14.55 -0.33 1.45
C LEU A 177 -14.59 0.49 0.15
N PHE A 178 -15.42 1.54 0.11
CA PHE A 178 -15.63 2.31 -1.11
C PHE A 178 -14.58 3.39 -1.34
N MET A 179 -13.89 3.87 -0.30
CA MET A 179 -12.92 4.97 -0.44
C MET A 179 -11.78 4.68 -1.43
N PRO A 180 -11.11 3.50 -1.43
CA PRO A 180 -10.10 3.19 -2.45
C PRO A 180 -10.64 3.21 -3.87
N LEU A 181 -11.88 2.75 -4.08
CA LEU A 181 -12.54 2.80 -5.38
C LEU A 181 -12.85 4.24 -5.80
N ILE A 182 -13.33 5.06 -4.88
CA ILE A 182 -13.62 6.48 -5.14
C ILE A 182 -12.33 7.22 -5.52
N ILE A 183 -11.24 7.00 -4.78
CA ILE A 183 -9.94 7.61 -5.05
C ILE A 183 -9.44 7.20 -6.44
N ASP A 184 -9.51 5.91 -6.77
CA ASP A 184 -9.09 5.41 -8.09
C ASP A 184 -9.91 6.02 -9.22
N GLN A 185 -11.24 6.04 -9.10
CA GLN A 185 -12.12 6.66 -10.10
C GLN A 185 -11.88 8.16 -10.24
N PHE A 186 -11.60 8.84 -9.13
CA PHE A 186 -11.25 10.25 -9.14
C PHE A 186 -9.91 10.48 -9.86
N SER A 187 -8.90 9.65 -9.59
CA SER A 187 -7.61 9.70 -10.29
C SER A 187 -7.75 9.41 -11.79
N LYS A 188 -8.61 8.47 -12.21
CA LYS A 188 -8.89 8.20 -13.63
C LYS A 188 -9.47 9.42 -14.32
N LYS A 189 -10.51 10.02 -13.73
CA LYS A 189 -11.17 11.22 -14.26
C LYS A 189 -10.23 12.43 -14.26
N GLY A 190 -9.45 12.62 -13.20
CA GLY A 190 -8.52 13.74 -13.07
C GLY A 190 -7.39 13.73 -14.10
N GLN A 191 -7.03 12.55 -14.60
CA GLN A 191 -6.00 12.38 -15.64
C GLN A 191 -6.57 12.24 -17.05
N SER A 192 -7.90 12.23 -17.21
CA SER A 192 -8.59 11.91 -18.47
C SER A 192 -8.07 10.60 -19.07
N LEU A 193 -8.01 9.53 -18.26
CA LEU A 193 -7.54 8.24 -18.76
C LEU A 193 -8.59 7.59 -19.65
N ASP A 194 -8.17 7.17 -20.85
CA ASP A 194 -8.98 6.36 -21.75
C ASP A 194 -9.02 4.92 -21.26
N SER A 195 -10.21 4.30 -21.29
CA SER A 195 -10.38 2.91 -20.88
C SER A 195 -9.55 2.00 -21.79
N SER A 196 -8.59 1.28 -21.21
CA SER A 196 -7.94 0.18 -21.93
C SER A 196 -8.81 -1.07 -21.86
N PHE A 197 -8.88 -1.82 -22.95
CA PHE A 197 -9.66 -3.05 -22.99
C PHE A 197 -8.95 -4.13 -22.13
N PRO A 198 -9.62 -4.77 -21.17
CA PRO A 198 -9.00 -5.79 -20.32
C PRO A 198 -8.42 -6.97 -21.11
N GLU A 199 -8.97 -7.25 -22.30
CA GLU A 199 -8.45 -8.26 -23.23
C GLU A 199 -7.07 -7.88 -23.79
N GLN A 200 -6.83 -6.58 -24.04
CA GLN A 200 -5.51 -6.10 -24.47
C GLN A 200 -4.49 -6.17 -23.34
N GLN A 201 -4.90 -5.98 -22.08
CA GLN A 201 -4.02 -6.18 -20.93
C GLN A 201 -3.58 -7.63 -20.78
N VAL A 202 -4.51 -8.58 -20.95
CA VAL A 202 -4.18 -10.02 -20.92
C VAL A 202 -3.25 -10.36 -22.08
N MET A 203 -3.54 -9.89 -23.31
CA MET A 203 -2.65 -10.13 -24.45
C MET A 203 -1.26 -9.51 -24.27
N ILE A 204 -1.14 -8.31 -23.70
CA ILE A 204 0.16 -7.68 -23.42
C ILE A 204 0.91 -8.42 -22.31
N MET A 205 0.21 -8.86 -21.26
CA MET A 205 0.80 -9.64 -20.17
C MET A 205 1.28 -11.01 -20.67
N ASP A 206 0.47 -11.69 -21.48
CA ASP A 206 0.83 -12.95 -22.13
C ASP A 206 2.01 -12.75 -23.10
N ALA A 207 2.00 -11.71 -23.93
CA ALA A 207 3.10 -11.40 -24.83
C ALA A 207 4.40 -11.06 -24.09
N SER A 208 4.32 -10.31 -22.99
CA SER A 208 5.48 -9.97 -22.16
C SER A 208 6.05 -11.18 -21.42
N SER A 209 5.19 -12.05 -20.88
CA SER A 209 5.63 -13.31 -20.25
C SER A 209 6.23 -14.28 -21.27
N MET A 210 5.69 -14.34 -22.49
CA MET A 210 6.30 -15.07 -23.60
C MET A 210 7.65 -14.49 -24.02
N ALA A 211 7.82 -13.15 -24.01
CA ALA A 211 9.10 -12.52 -24.33
C ALA A 211 10.16 -12.76 -23.24
N CYS A 212 9.78 -12.77 -21.96
CA CYS A 212 10.67 -13.07 -20.84
C CYS A 212 11.02 -14.56 -20.70
N LEU A 213 10.15 -15.46 -21.19
CA LEU A 213 10.40 -16.90 -21.28
C LEU A 213 11.02 -17.32 -22.61
N SER A 214 11.03 -16.43 -23.61
CA SER A 214 11.72 -16.68 -24.87
C SER A 214 13.21 -16.74 -24.57
N PRO A 215 13.89 -17.85 -24.89
CA PRO A 215 15.34 -17.85 -24.87
C PRO A 215 15.79 -16.72 -25.80
N SER A 216 16.69 -15.89 -25.30
CA SER A 216 17.36 -14.87 -26.10
C SER A 216 17.76 -15.48 -27.45
N GLN A 217 17.15 -15.06 -28.54
CA GLN A 217 17.78 -15.20 -29.84
C GLN A 217 18.91 -14.17 -29.85
N THR A 218 20.08 -14.61 -29.40
CA THR A 218 21.35 -13.99 -29.71
C THR A 218 21.43 -13.82 -31.23
N VAL A 219 21.43 -12.57 -31.69
CA VAL A 219 22.05 -12.15 -32.94
C VAL A 219 22.84 -10.89 -32.65
#